data_AF-A0A2H0TAB9-F1
#
_entry.id   AF-A0A2H0TAB9-F1
#
_cell.length_a   1.000
_cell.length_b   1.000
_cell.length_c   1.000
_cell.angle_alpha   90.00
_cell.angle_beta   90.00
_cell.angle_gamma   90.00
#
_symmetry.space_group_name_H-M   'P 1'
#
loop_
_entity.id
_entity.type
_entity.pdbx_description
1 polymer ?
#
loop_
_entity_poly.entity_id
_entity_poly.type
_entity_poly.pdbx_seq_one_letter_code
_entity_poly.pdbx_strand_id
1 'polypeptide(L)'
;MDLNSERLADSLGLNIDLARAIANAHDLGYGPFGHVFEREMDSIFKELDYKGFDHNEQSFKVVEKLEQYSPYFDGLNLTKGVIDGIKVKCPGTEYLILEGQLVDLADTISYLSDDIEDALYLGFLSLDDFLDNLLMGEVLLSVKQEIGSEINMKLRSKYIRKHLKRKLRQSIYRASKKQIDKYRNYLEKGYFIYTEGRLINVELDIGIELDNLKKLLFEKYYFHKKIIQHEEKFRSAVRDVFFYLIGDISMIQRKEFLIEMYRDKDVNIYVKDYLALLTEKNFWRLHALINKYLTACR
;
A
#
# COMPACT_ATOMS: atom_id res chain seq x y z
N MET A 1 12.33 -3.64 -0.31
CA MET A 1 12.52 -4.22 1.03
C MET A 1 12.53 -3.07 2.02
N ASP A 2 11.52 -2.97 2.85
CA ASP A 2 11.31 -1.79 3.71
C ASP A 2 12.29 -1.78 4.88
N LEU A 3 13.47 -1.19 4.66
CA LEU A 3 14.49 -0.97 5.67
C LEU A 3 14.00 -0.09 6.84
N ASN A 4 12.81 0.54 6.74
CA ASN A 4 12.26 1.40 7.78
C ASN A 4 11.57 0.59 8.88
N SER A 5 10.70 -0.36 8.53
CA SER A 5 9.97 -1.19 9.50
C SER A 5 10.93 -2.04 10.34
N GLU A 6 11.95 -2.66 9.73
CA GLU A 6 12.95 -3.44 10.48
C GLU A 6 13.71 -2.60 11.52
N ARG A 7 14.20 -1.43 11.12
CA ARG A 7 14.93 -0.52 12.03
C ARG A 7 14.04 0.03 13.13
N LEU A 8 12.78 0.33 12.83
CA LEU A 8 11.83 0.78 13.83
C LEU A 8 11.48 -0.35 14.80
N ALA A 9 11.27 -1.57 14.31
CA ALA A 9 10.98 -2.75 15.13
C ALA A 9 12.11 -3.00 16.12
N ASP A 10 13.35 -3.02 15.63
CA ASP A 10 14.55 -3.15 16.44
C ASP A 10 14.61 -2.07 17.53
N SER A 11 14.45 -0.79 17.15
CA SER A 11 14.50 0.33 18.10
C SER A 11 13.44 0.24 19.20
N LEU A 12 12.27 -0.33 18.91
CA LEU A 12 11.16 -0.46 19.85
C LEU A 12 11.20 -1.78 20.64
N GLY A 13 12.10 -2.70 20.30
CA GLY A 13 12.16 -4.04 20.90
C GLY A 13 11.03 -4.97 20.45
N LEU A 14 10.54 -4.76 19.22
CA LEU A 14 9.53 -5.60 18.57
C LEU A 14 10.19 -6.71 17.73
N ASN A 15 9.40 -7.69 17.29
CA ASN A 15 9.92 -8.79 16.50
C ASN A 15 10.20 -8.33 15.05
N ILE A 16 11.49 -8.23 14.69
CA ILE A 16 11.96 -7.78 13.37
C ILE A 16 11.51 -8.74 12.26
N ASP A 17 11.55 -10.05 12.50
CA ASP A 17 11.15 -11.05 11.50
C ASP A 17 9.65 -10.99 11.21
N LEU A 18 8.84 -10.82 12.25
CA LEU A 18 7.40 -10.66 12.11
C LEU A 18 7.06 -9.37 11.37
N ALA A 19 7.65 -8.23 11.76
CA ALA A 19 7.45 -6.96 11.08
C ALA A 19 7.85 -7.05 9.60
N ARG A 20 9.00 -7.67 9.29
CA ARG A 20 9.46 -7.90 7.92
C ARG A 20 8.52 -8.80 7.13
N ALA A 21 8.03 -9.88 7.72
CA ALA A 21 7.10 -10.80 7.06
C ALA A 21 5.78 -10.09 6.73
N ILE A 22 5.24 -9.29 7.65
CA ILE A 22 4.04 -8.47 7.43
C ILE A 22 4.32 -7.44 6.32
N ALA A 23 5.44 -6.71 6.40
CA ALA A 23 5.82 -5.71 5.40
C ALA A 23 5.96 -6.29 3.99
N ASN A 24 6.40 -7.54 3.83
CA ASN A 24 6.45 -8.19 2.52
C ASN A 24 5.10 -8.66 2.00
N ALA A 25 4.12 -8.90 2.89
CA ALA A 25 2.84 -9.50 2.53
C ALA A 25 1.67 -8.51 2.44
N HIS A 26 1.79 -7.33 3.05
CA HIS A 26 0.66 -6.40 3.23
C HIS A 26 0.07 -5.86 1.91
N ASP A 27 0.87 -5.80 0.84
CA ASP A 27 0.50 -5.24 -0.47
C ASP A 27 0.27 -6.30 -1.56
N LEU A 28 0.18 -7.59 -1.19
CA LEU A 28 -0.04 -8.68 -2.16
C LEU A 28 -1.40 -8.60 -2.89
N GLY A 29 -2.34 -7.82 -2.36
CA GLY A 29 -3.68 -7.60 -2.92
C GLY A 29 -3.77 -6.49 -3.96
N TYR A 30 -2.70 -5.75 -4.23
CA TYR A 30 -2.70 -4.74 -5.29
C TYR A 30 -2.81 -5.39 -6.66
N GLY A 31 -3.83 -4.96 -7.42
CA GLY A 31 -3.92 -5.27 -8.84
C GLY A 31 -2.96 -4.42 -9.70
N PRO A 32 -2.99 -4.63 -11.03
CA PRO A 32 -2.15 -3.88 -11.96
C PRO A 32 -2.42 -2.38 -11.86
N PHE A 33 -1.41 -1.50 -12.02
CA PHE A 33 -1.56 -0.04 -11.91
C PHE A 33 -1.90 0.49 -10.50
N GLY A 34 -1.76 -0.34 -9.46
CA GLY A 34 -1.88 0.06 -8.06
C GLY A 34 -3.23 0.72 -7.75
N HIS A 35 -3.19 1.96 -7.24
CA HIS A 35 -4.39 2.69 -6.84
C HIS A 35 -5.39 2.94 -7.99
N VAL A 36 -4.94 2.96 -9.25
CA VAL A 36 -5.88 3.15 -10.36
C VAL A 36 -6.82 1.95 -10.49
N PHE A 37 -6.29 0.73 -10.37
CA PHE A 37 -7.10 -0.47 -10.37
C PHE A 37 -7.97 -0.57 -9.14
N GLU A 38 -7.44 -0.27 -7.96
CA GLU A 38 -8.22 -0.24 -6.73
C GLU A 38 -9.44 0.68 -6.85
N ARG A 39 -9.25 1.93 -7.29
CA ARG A 39 -10.33 2.90 -7.48
C ARG A 39 -11.35 2.45 -8.54
N GLU A 40 -10.87 1.94 -9.68
CA GLU A 40 -11.77 1.52 -10.75
C GLU A 40 -12.56 0.27 -10.37
N MET A 41 -11.91 -0.73 -9.76
CA MET A 41 -12.60 -1.93 -9.28
C MET A 41 -13.60 -1.60 -8.17
N ASP A 42 -13.26 -0.69 -7.26
CA ASP A 42 -14.19 -0.21 -6.23
C ASP A 42 -15.41 0.48 -6.84
N SER A 43 -15.22 1.34 -7.85
CA SER A 43 -16.32 1.97 -8.61
C SER A 43 -17.20 0.92 -9.29
N ILE A 44 -16.61 0.02 -10.07
CA ILE A 44 -17.34 -1.04 -10.79
C ILE A 44 -18.17 -1.88 -9.82
N PHE A 45 -17.59 -2.30 -8.68
CA PHE A 45 -18.30 -3.15 -7.73
C PHE A 45 -19.46 -2.41 -7.05
N LYS A 46 -19.28 -1.13 -6.69
CA LYS A 46 -20.36 -0.29 -6.17
C LYS A 46 -21.48 -0.08 -7.19
N GLU A 47 -21.14 0.14 -8.46
CA GLU A 47 -22.11 0.28 -9.55
C GLU A 47 -22.93 -1.00 -9.79
N LEU A 48 -22.35 -2.16 -9.47
CA LEU A 48 -23.00 -3.47 -9.55
C LEU A 48 -23.72 -3.87 -8.25
N ASP A 49 -23.91 -2.95 -7.30
CA ASP A 49 -24.53 -3.18 -5.98
C ASP A 49 -23.79 -4.18 -5.07
N TYR A 50 -22.47 -4.32 -5.24
CA TYR A 50 -21.62 -5.09 -4.32
C TYR A 50 -20.96 -4.20 -3.26
N LYS A 51 -20.40 -4.85 -2.24
CA LYS A 51 -19.32 -4.24 -1.46
C LYS A 51 -18.17 -3.91 -2.42
N GLY A 52 -17.64 -2.70 -2.30
CA GLY A 52 -16.51 -2.20 -3.08
C GLY A 52 -15.22 -3.04 -2.95
N PHE A 53 -14.14 -2.53 -3.53
CA PHE A 53 -12.83 -3.20 -3.54
C PHE A 53 -11.87 -2.50 -2.57
N ASP A 54 -11.18 -3.30 -1.77
CA ASP A 54 -10.14 -2.85 -0.83
C ASP A 54 -8.92 -3.77 -0.98
N HIS A 55 -7.75 -3.20 -1.26
CA HIS A 55 -6.56 -3.99 -1.48
C HIS A 55 -6.08 -4.72 -0.22
N ASN A 56 -6.34 -4.21 1.00
CA ASN A 56 -5.93 -4.87 2.25
C ASN A 56 -6.77 -6.14 2.48
N GLU A 57 -8.08 -6.06 2.25
CA GLU A 57 -8.95 -7.23 2.27
C GLU A 57 -8.52 -8.25 1.21
N GLN A 58 -8.11 -7.76 0.03
CA GLN A 58 -7.59 -8.61 -1.02
C GLN A 58 -6.24 -9.23 -0.63
N SER A 59 -5.31 -8.52 -0.01
CA SER A 59 -4.02 -9.04 0.48
C SER A 59 -4.23 -10.18 1.47
N PHE A 60 -5.15 -9.99 2.42
CA PHE A 60 -5.55 -11.04 3.36
C PHE A 60 -6.14 -12.26 2.62
N LYS A 61 -7.02 -12.04 1.64
CA LYS A 61 -7.60 -13.10 0.82
C LYS A 61 -6.55 -13.84 -0.01
N VAL A 62 -5.53 -13.14 -0.53
CA VAL A 62 -4.44 -13.73 -1.29
C VAL A 62 -3.68 -14.74 -0.45
N VAL A 63 -3.22 -14.33 0.74
CA VAL A 63 -2.40 -15.18 1.60
C VAL A 63 -3.17 -16.33 2.25
N GLU A 64 -4.48 -16.18 2.47
CA GLU A 64 -5.30 -17.23 3.10
C GLU A 64 -5.99 -18.15 2.09
N LYS A 65 -6.20 -17.72 0.84
CA LYS A 65 -7.08 -18.44 -0.11
C LYS A 65 -6.59 -18.49 -1.55
N LEU A 66 -6.10 -17.38 -2.11
CA LEU A 66 -5.89 -17.29 -3.56
C LEU A 66 -4.53 -17.82 -4.01
N GLU A 67 -3.51 -17.76 -3.16
CA GLU A 67 -2.27 -18.46 -3.44
C GLU A 67 -2.41 -19.96 -3.21
N GLN A 68 -1.68 -20.76 -3.99
CA GLN A 68 -1.66 -22.21 -3.87
C GLN A 68 -0.22 -22.68 -3.70
N TYR A 69 0.24 -22.65 -2.45
CA TYR A 69 1.57 -23.15 -2.11
C TYR A 69 1.59 -24.67 -1.92
N SER A 70 0.46 -25.27 -1.57
CA SER A 70 0.33 -26.68 -1.20
C SER A 70 -1.00 -27.26 -1.70
N PRO A 71 -1.05 -28.54 -2.09
CA PRO A 71 -2.33 -29.20 -2.41
C PRO A 71 -3.16 -29.56 -1.17
N TYR A 72 -2.60 -29.42 0.05
CA TYR A 72 -3.25 -29.84 1.29
C TYR A 72 -4.01 -28.73 2.02
N PHE A 73 -3.78 -27.48 1.66
CA PHE A 73 -4.41 -26.32 2.28
C PHE A 73 -4.41 -25.14 1.31
N ASP A 74 -5.39 -24.26 1.47
CA ASP A 74 -5.48 -23.01 0.71
C ASP A 74 -4.47 -21.98 1.22
N GLY A 75 -4.08 -21.05 0.36
CA GLY A 75 -3.19 -19.96 0.71
C GLY A 75 -1.75 -20.36 0.94
N LEU A 76 -1.08 -19.60 1.80
CA LEU A 76 0.35 -19.71 2.13
C LEU A 76 0.60 -20.35 3.50
N ASN A 77 -0.45 -20.63 4.30
CA ASN A 77 -0.36 -21.17 5.66
C ASN A 77 0.65 -20.37 6.53
N LEU A 78 0.49 -19.04 6.53
CA LEU A 78 1.35 -18.15 7.30
C LEU A 78 1.02 -18.25 8.79
N THR A 79 1.98 -17.88 9.63
CA THR A 79 1.75 -17.83 11.08
C THR A 79 0.66 -16.82 11.43
N LYS A 80 -0.10 -17.09 12.50
CA LYS A 80 -1.17 -16.23 12.97
C LYS A 80 -0.74 -14.76 13.16
N GLY A 81 0.46 -14.52 13.68
CA GLY A 81 0.98 -13.16 13.86
C GLY A 81 1.11 -12.39 12.54
N VAL A 82 1.53 -13.05 11.46
CA VAL A 82 1.63 -12.42 10.13
C VAL A 82 0.25 -12.10 9.59
N ILE A 83 -0.68 -13.06 9.69
CA ILE A 83 -2.08 -12.88 9.25
C ILE A 83 -2.75 -11.74 10.00
N ASP A 84 -2.66 -11.71 11.33
CA ASP A 84 -3.24 -10.64 12.14
C ASP A 84 -2.55 -9.30 11.89
N GLY A 85 -1.26 -9.31 11.55
CA GLY A 85 -0.50 -8.12 11.14
C GLY A 85 -0.98 -7.51 9.82
N ILE A 86 -1.25 -8.34 8.80
CA ILE A 86 -1.82 -7.90 7.53
C ILE A 86 -3.22 -7.30 7.76
N LYS A 87 -4.01 -7.93 8.65
CA LYS A 87 -5.36 -7.48 8.97
C LYS A 87 -5.45 -6.13 9.68
N VAL A 88 -4.36 -5.58 10.22
CA VAL A 88 -4.36 -4.27 10.90
C VAL A 88 -4.94 -3.16 10.01
N LYS A 89 -4.75 -3.25 8.69
CA LYS A 89 -5.29 -2.29 7.71
C LYS A 89 -6.71 -2.63 7.22
N CYS A 90 -7.22 -3.83 7.50
CA CYS A 90 -8.53 -4.24 7.05
C CYS A 90 -9.66 -3.53 7.83
N PRO A 91 -10.75 -3.11 7.16
CA PRO A 91 -11.92 -2.58 7.84
C PRO A 91 -12.49 -3.56 8.87
N GLY A 92 -12.86 -3.05 10.05
CA GLY A 92 -13.50 -3.84 11.11
C GLY A 92 -12.56 -4.67 11.99
N THR A 93 -11.24 -4.53 11.85
CA THR A 93 -10.28 -5.17 12.75
C THR A 93 -10.27 -4.48 14.13
N GLU A 94 -10.76 -5.18 15.16
CA GLU A 94 -10.90 -4.64 16.52
C GLU A 94 -9.56 -4.60 17.29
N TYR A 95 -8.74 -5.64 17.14
CA TYR A 95 -7.48 -5.80 17.88
C TYR A 95 -6.29 -5.76 16.95
N LEU A 96 -5.36 -4.86 17.22
CA LEU A 96 -4.22 -4.58 16.37
C LEU A 96 -2.94 -5.12 17.01
N ILE A 97 -2.23 -6.00 16.30
CA ILE A 97 -0.91 -6.47 16.74
C ILE A 97 0.14 -5.37 16.56
N LEU A 98 1.06 -5.21 17.52
CA LEU A 98 2.05 -4.11 17.52
C LEU A 98 2.88 -4.07 16.24
N GLU A 99 3.40 -5.21 15.76
CA GLU A 99 4.18 -5.27 14.52
C GLU A 99 3.36 -4.86 13.30
N GLY A 100 2.07 -5.17 13.26
CA GLY A 100 1.17 -4.71 12.19
C GLY A 100 0.94 -3.20 12.23
N GLN A 101 0.75 -2.62 13.42
CA GLN A 101 0.65 -1.15 13.60
C GLN A 101 1.93 -0.44 13.13
N LEU A 102 3.09 -1.03 13.47
CA LEU A 102 4.39 -0.51 13.06
C LEU A 102 4.54 -0.47 11.55
N VAL A 103 4.23 -1.60 10.89
CA VAL A 103 4.37 -1.75 9.45
C VAL A 103 3.46 -0.79 8.71
N ASP A 104 2.20 -0.67 9.13
CA ASP A 104 1.26 0.29 8.54
C ASP A 104 1.76 1.75 8.63
N LEU A 105 2.32 2.14 9.77
CA LEU A 105 2.87 3.49 9.92
C LEU A 105 4.18 3.68 9.12
N ALA A 106 5.04 2.67 9.07
CA ALA A 106 6.27 2.68 8.28
C ALA A 106 5.99 2.76 6.77
N ASP A 107 4.94 2.09 6.32
CA ASP A 107 4.45 2.14 4.95
C ASP A 107 3.91 3.54 4.61
N THR A 108 3.03 4.10 5.46
CA THR A 108 2.52 5.47 5.30
C THR A 108 3.64 6.50 5.14
N ILE A 109 4.71 6.39 5.94
CA ILE A 109 5.88 7.27 5.85
C ILE A 109 6.62 7.05 4.54
N SER A 110 6.80 5.80 4.15
CA SER A 110 7.56 5.45 2.96
C SER A 110 6.87 5.99 1.71
N TYR A 111 5.57 5.73 1.57
CA TYR A 111 4.73 6.26 0.50
C TYR A 111 4.78 7.80 0.45
N LEU A 112 4.43 8.47 1.56
CA LEU A 112 4.36 9.93 1.58
C LEU A 112 5.68 10.61 1.18
N SER A 113 6.80 10.09 1.70
CA SER A 113 8.10 10.71 1.46
C SER A 113 8.71 10.35 0.10
N ASP A 114 8.36 9.19 -0.46
CA ASP A 114 8.70 8.83 -1.84
C ASP A 114 7.87 9.71 -2.82
N ASP A 115 6.57 9.93 -2.57
CA ASP A 115 5.74 10.81 -3.38
C ASP A 115 6.14 12.29 -3.30
N ILE A 116 6.61 12.77 -2.14
CA ILE A 116 7.21 14.11 -2.03
C ILE A 116 8.49 14.20 -2.88
N GLU A 117 9.34 13.17 -2.90
CA GLU A 117 10.53 13.16 -3.76
C GLU A 117 10.13 13.28 -5.23
N ASP A 118 9.17 12.47 -5.67
CA ASP A 118 8.72 12.41 -7.06
C ASP A 118 8.00 13.70 -7.47
N ALA A 119 7.10 14.21 -6.64
CA ALA A 119 6.39 15.46 -6.91
C ALA A 119 7.36 16.65 -7.04
N LEU A 120 8.42 16.71 -6.21
CA LEU A 120 9.46 17.73 -6.34
C LEU A 120 10.32 17.51 -7.59
N TYR A 121 10.71 16.28 -7.86
CA TYR A 121 11.56 15.95 -9.01
C TYR A 121 10.87 16.23 -10.35
N LEU A 122 9.57 15.92 -10.44
CA LEU A 122 8.72 16.14 -11.61
C LEU A 122 8.21 17.58 -11.72
N GLY A 123 8.46 18.42 -10.71
CA GLY A 123 8.08 19.83 -10.68
C GLY A 123 6.59 20.08 -10.44
N PHE A 124 5.87 19.11 -9.85
CA PHE A 124 4.51 19.30 -9.35
C PHE A 124 4.48 20.06 -8.02
N LEU A 125 5.56 19.93 -7.24
CA LEU A 125 5.82 20.71 -6.04
C LEU A 125 7.12 21.50 -6.19
N SER A 126 7.17 22.60 -5.45
CA SER A 126 8.30 23.48 -5.24
C SER A 126 8.62 23.53 -3.73
N LEU A 127 9.76 24.11 -3.37
CA LEU A 127 10.10 24.27 -1.95
C LEU A 127 9.19 25.28 -1.25
N ASP A 128 8.63 26.23 -2.00
CA ASP A 128 7.75 27.26 -1.47
C ASP A 128 6.40 26.69 -1.01
N ASP A 129 6.02 25.53 -1.55
CA ASP A 129 4.80 24.81 -1.13
C ASP A 129 4.89 24.29 0.31
N PHE A 130 6.08 24.30 0.91
CA PHE A 130 6.32 23.83 2.28
C PHE A 130 6.50 24.96 3.29
N LEU A 131 6.35 26.23 2.90
CA LEU A 131 6.63 27.38 3.78
C LEU A 131 5.84 27.35 5.09
N ASP A 132 4.59 26.88 5.05
CA ASP A 132 3.71 26.82 6.21
C ASP A 132 3.76 25.47 6.95
N ASN A 133 4.62 24.54 6.52
CA ASN A 133 4.74 23.22 7.12
C ASN A 133 5.99 23.13 8.01
N LEU A 134 5.79 23.16 9.34
CA LEU A 134 6.89 23.21 10.31
C LEU A 134 7.82 21.99 10.21
N LEU A 135 7.23 20.81 9.98
CA LEU A 135 7.98 19.56 9.78
C LEU A 135 8.95 19.70 8.60
N MET A 136 8.46 20.17 7.46
CA MET A 136 9.25 20.36 6.26
C MET A 136 10.25 21.51 6.40
N GLY A 137 9.91 22.59 7.10
CA GLY A 137 10.86 23.66 7.42
C GLY A 137 12.13 23.12 8.10
N GLU A 138 11.97 22.30 9.13
CA GLU A 138 13.11 21.65 9.80
C GLU A 138 13.87 20.67 8.91
N VAL A 139 13.15 19.91 8.06
CA VAL A 139 13.77 19.01 7.08
C VAL A 139 14.61 19.81 6.08
N LEU A 140 14.08 20.89 5.52
CA LEU A 140 14.75 21.75 4.54
C LEU A 140 15.98 22.44 5.15
N LEU A 141 15.91 22.87 6.41
CA LEU A 141 17.06 23.40 7.15
C LEU A 141 18.15 22.34 7.30
N SER A 142 17.78 21.12 7.70
CA SER A 142 18.73 20.00 7.84
C SER A 142 19.40 19.66 6.50
N VAL A 143 18.64 19.66 5.40
CA VAL A 143 19.18 19.43 4.05
C VAL A 143 20.13 20.55 3.66
N LYS A 144 19.77 21.82 3.89
CA LYS A 144 20.62 22.98 3.61
C LYS A 144 21.94 22.92 4.39
N GLN A 145 21.91 22.43 5.63
CA GLN A 145 23.13 22.23 6.44
C GLN A 145 24.01 21.10 5.92
N GLU A 146 23.44 20.00 5.42
CA GLU A 146 24.21 18.83 4.96
C GLU A 146 24.82 19.05 3.57
N ILE A 147 24.09 19.68 2.65
CA ILE A 147 24.50 19.75 1.23
C ILE A 147 24.51 21.17 0.64
N GLY A 148 24.13 22.20 1.40
CA GLY A 148 24.08 23.58 0.90
C GLY A 148 22.86 23.88 0.02
N SER A 149 22.88 25.04 -0.64
CA SER A 149 21.74 25.56 -1.43
C SER A 149 21.89 25.37 -2.95
N GLU A 150 23.12 25.21 -3.45
CA GLU A 150 23.43 25.18 -4.89
C GLU A 150 23.42 23.76 -5.45
N ILE A 151 22.31 23.06 -5.28
CA ILE A 151 22.15 21.68 -5.74
C ILE A 151 20.87 21.55 -6.57
N ASN A 152 20.97 20.75 -7.64
CA ASN A 152 19.85 20.48 -8.52
C ASN A 152 18.69 19.78 -7.76
N MET A 153 17.46 19.99 -8.24
CA MET A 153 16.27 19.47 -7.57
C MET A 153 16.28 17.95 -7.40
N LYS A 154 16.82 17.20 -8.38
CA LYS A 154 16.90 15.73 -8.34
C LYS A 154 17.70 15.20 -7.16
N LEU A 155 18.85 15.81 -6.87
CA LEU A 155 19.64 15.40 -5.70
C LEU A 155 19.02 15.96 -4.43
N ARG A 156 18.51 17.19 -4.46
CA ARG A 156 17.88 17.83 -3.30
C ARG A 156 16.65 17.06 -2.79
N SER A 157 15.77 16.60 -3.68
CA SER A 157 14.57 15.82 -3.34
C SER A 157 14.91 14.50 -2.63
N LYS A 158 15.98 13.82 -3.04
CA LYS A 158 16.51 12.63 -2.35
C LYS A 158 16.92 12.89 -0.91
N TYR A 159 17.58 14.02 -0.66
CA TYR A 159 17.97 14.41 0.69
C TYR A 159 16.76 14.84 1.52
N ILE A 160 15.80 15.56 0.92
CA ILE A 160 14.53 15.88 1.57
C ILE A 160 13.85 14.60 2.06
N ARG A 161 13.66 13.60 1.18
CA ARG A 161 13.10 12.31 1.56
C ARG A 161 13.91 11.63 2.67
N LYS A 162 15.25 11.55 2.53
CA LYS A 162 16.13 10.93 3.53
C LYS A 162 15.94 11.56 4.92
N HIS A 163 15.92 12.89 5.00
CA HIS A 163 15.77 13.63 6.24
C HIS A 163 14.35 13.53 6.80
N LEU A 164 13.32 13.56 5.94
CA LEU A 164 11.94 13.36 6.32
C LEU A 164 11.73 11.97 6.94
N LYS A 165 12.13 10.88 6.23
CA LYS A 165 12.06 9.52 6.78
C LYS A 165 12.81 9.41 8.12
N ARG A 166 13.96 10.07 8.26
CA ARG A 166 14.71 10.08 9.54
C ARG A 166 13.94 10.76 10.66
N LYS A 167 13.39 11.96 10.42
CA LYS A 167 12.66 12.72 11.44
C LYS A 167 11.39 11.99 11.87
N LEU A 168 10.66 11.41 10.91
CA LEU A 168 9.46 10.64 11.19
C LEU A 168 9.75 9.37 11.99
N ARG A 169 10.83 8.64 11.69
CA ARG A 169 11.25 7.49 12.52
C ARG A 169 11.56 7.89 13.96
N GLN A 170 12.23 9.03 14.16
CA GLN A 170 12.52 9.55 15.50
C GLN A 170 11.24 9.90 16.26
N SER A 171 10.28 10.49 15.57
CA SER A 171 8.97 10.83 16.16
C SER A 171 8.19 9.59 16.57
N ILE A 172 8.12 8.57 15.70
CA ILE A 172 7.49 7.28 16.04
C ILE A 172 8.09 6.70 17.31
N TYR A 173 9.43 6.66 17.35
CA TYR A 173 10.15 6.12 18.49
C TYR A 173 9.77 6.86 19.78
N ARG A 174 9.84 8.19 19.79
CA ARG A 174 9.54 9.02 20.97
C ARG A 174 8.09 8.87 21.44
N ALA A 175 7.13 8.89 20.52
CA ALA A 175 5.71 8.79 20.84
C ALA A 175 5.30 7.39 21.34
N SER A 176 5.96 6.34 20.83
CA SER A 176 5.52 4.95 21.05
C SER A 176 6.29 4.26 22.19
N LYS A 177 7.57 4.60 22.40
CA LYS A 177 8.49 3.84 23.28
C LYS A 177 7.94 3.62 24.69
N LYS A 178 7.48 4.68 25.35
CA LYS A 178 6.95 4.61 26.72
C LYS A 178 5.73 3.69 26.83
N GLN A 179 4.90 3.60 25.79
CA GLN A 179 3.71 2.76 25.80
C GLN A 179 4.07 1.29 25.58
N ILE A 180 4.99 1.03 24.63
CA ILE A 180 5.47 -0.31 24.32
C ILE A 180 6.29 -0.91 25.48
N ASP A 181 7.09 -0.11 26.18
CA ASP A 181 7.92 -0.58 27.30
C ASP A 181 7.09 -1.20 28.44
N LYS A 182 5.79 -0.88 28.56
CA LYS A 182 4.86 -1.54 29.49
C LYS A 182 4.69 -3.04 29.21
N TYR A 183 4.92 -3.47 27.97
CA TYR A 183 4.77 -4.85 27.50
C TYR A 183 6.11 -5.58 27.33
N ARG A 184 7.23 -4.95 27.72
CA ARG A 184 8.58 -5.47 27.46
C ARG A 184 8.80 -6.90 27.95
N ASN A 185 8.33 -7.22 29.16
CA ASN A 185 8.46 -8.57 29.73
C ASN A 185 7.72 -9.66 28.91
N TYR A 186 6.67 -9.29 28.18
CA TYR A 186 5.92 -10.21 27.32
C TYR A 186 6.59 -10.34 25.95
N LEU A 187 7.06 -9.22 25.39
CA LEU A 187 7.81 -9.18 24.14
C LEU A 187 9.10 -10.02 24.22
N GLU A 188 9.85 -9.89 25.32
CA GLU A 188 11.08 -10.68 25.57
C GLU A 188 10.81 -12.19 25.69
N LYS A 189 9.58 -12.58 26.01
CA LYS A 189 9.13 -13.98 26.05
C LYS A 189 8.52 -14.46 24.73
N GLY A 190 8.46 -13.61 23.70
CA GLY A 190 7.92 -13.93 22.38
C GLY A 190 6.40 -13.90 22.27
N TYR A 191 5.69 -13.24 23.21
CA TYR A 191 4.24 -13.09 23.10
C TYR A 191 3.85 -12.02 22.07
N PHE A 192 2.83 -12.31 21.27
CA PHE A 192 2.15 -11.30 20.45
C PHE A 192 1.31 -10.39 21.34
N ILE A 193 1.43 -9.08 21.12
CA ILE A 193 0.70 -8.07 21.87
C ILE A 193 -0.38 -7.48 20.98
N TYR A 194 -1.63 -7.63 21.41
CA TYR A 194 -2.82 -7.12 20.73
C TYR A 194 -3.42 -6.01 21.56
N THR A 195 -3.84 -4.92 20.91
CA THR A 195 -4.39 -3.75 21.60
C THR A 195 -5.67 -3.28 20.93
N GLU A 196 -6.62 -2.83 21.77
CA GLU A 196 -7.76 -2.03 21.32
C GLU A 196 -7.23 -0.63 20.98
N GLY A 197 -7.10 -0.34 19.68
CA GLY A 197 -6.52 0.90 19.18
C GLY A 197 -4.99 0.91 19.06
N ARG A 198 -4.44 2.04 18.60
CA ARG A 198 -3.01 2.18 18.25
C ARG A 198 -2.17 2.63 19.44
N LEU A 199 -1.10 1.87 19.71
CA LEU A 199 -0.02 2.29 20.61
C LEU A 199 1.19 2.83 19.85
N ILE A 200 1.33 2.46 18.57
CA ILE A 200 2.41 2.95 17.70
C ILE A 200 1.89 4.12 16.88
N ASN A 201 2.41 5.31 17.18
CA ASN A 201 1.96 6.58 16.60
C ASN A 201 3.16 7.51 16.37
N VAL A 202 2.95 8.59 15.63
CA VAL A 202 3.84 9.76 15.59
C VAL A 202 3.50 10.75 16.71
N GLU A 203 4.40 11.69 17.00
CA GLU A 203 4.09 12.82 17.88
C GLU A 203 2.95 13.66 17.29
N LEU A 204 2.09 14.23 18.15
CA LEU A 204 0.82 14.83 17.75
C LEU A 204 0.99 15.99 16.77
N ASP A 205 1.94 16.88 17.04
CA ASP A 205 2.32 18.01 16.18
C ASP A 205 2.81 17.53 14.81
N ILE A 206 3.66 16.50 14.78
CA ILE A 206 4.13 15.88 13.54
C ILE A 206 2.98 15.21 12.78
N GLY A 207 2.03 14.58 13.47
CA GLY A 207 0.83 14.00 12.87
C GLY A 207 0.00 15.04 12.12
N ILE A 208 -0.23 16.21 12.74
CA ILE A 208 -0.95 17.32 12.11
C ILE A 208 -0.22 17.80 10.84
N GLU A 209 1.10 17.97 10.91
CA GLU A 209 1.89 18.37 9.74
C GLU A 209 1.88 17.32 8.62
N LEU A 210 1.88 16.03 8.95
CA LEU A 210 1.77 14.95 7.98
C LEU A 210 0.42 14.97 7.25
N ASP A 211 -0.67 15.23 7.98
CA ASP A 211 -1.99 15.33 7.37
C ASP A 211 -2.10 16.55 6.45
N ASN A 212 -1.43 17.66 6.79
CA ASN A 212 -1.32 18.82 5.89
C ASN A 212 -0.51 18.49 4.62
N LEU A 213 0.59 17.72 4.74
CA LEU A 213 1.35 17.27 3.57
C LEU A 213 0.56 16.33 2.66
N LYS A 214 -0.23 15.41 3.24
CA LYS A 214 -1.12 14.53 2.47
C LYS A 214 -2.13 15.35 1.66
N LYS A 215 -2.75 16.37 2.29
CA LYS A 215 -3.69 17.27 1.60
C LYS A 215 -3.00 18.03 0.46
N LEU A 216 -1.80 18.56 0.70
CA LEU A 216 -1.01 19.24 -0.32
C LEU A 216 -0.70 18.35 -1.53
N LEU A 217 -0.25 17.11 -1.29
CA LEU A 217 -0.01 16.14 -2.37
C LEU A 217 -1.30 15.81 -3.13
N PHE A 218 -2.41 15.63 -2.40
CA PHE A 218 -3.72 15.40 -3.00
C PHE A 218 -4.11 16.51 -3.97
N GLU A 219 -3.97 17.76 -3.54
CA GLU A 219 -4.33 18.93 -4.33
C GLU A 219 -3.39 19.18 -5.51
N LYS A 220 -2.07 19.08 -5.30
CA LYS A 220 -1.06 19.51 -6.30
C LYS A 220 -0.49 18.40 -7.15
N TYR A 221 -0.47 17.17 -6.66
CA TYR A 221 0.14 16.03 -7.34
C TYR A 221 -0.92 15.08 -7.91
N TYR A 222 -1.73 14.44 -7.06
CA TYR A 222 -2.67 13.41 -7.54
C TYR A 222 -3.78 13.96 -8.45
N PHE A 223 -4.29 15.17 -8.18
CA PHE A 223 -5.27 15.82 -9.05
C PHE A 223 -4.66 16.64 -10.20
N HIS A 224 -3.35 16.59 -10.37
CA HIS A 224 -2.74 17.29 -11.47
C HIS A 224 -3.23 16.71 -12.80
N LYS A 225 -3.69 17.58 -13.72
CA LYS A 225 -4.29 17.19 -15.01
C LYS A 225 -3.44 16.16 -15.78
N LYS A 226 -2.11 16.31 -15.77
CA LYS A 226 -1.18 15.36 -16.41
C LYS A 226 -1.26 13.95 -15.81
N ILE A 227 -1.41 13.83 -14.49
CA ILE A 227 -1.54 12.55 -13.80
C ILE A 227 -2.88 11.91 -14.14
N ILE A 228 -3.98 12.66 -13.99
CA ILE A 228 -5.32 12.18 -14.33
C ILE A 228 -5.40 11.70 -15.79
N GLN A 229 -4.90 12.51 -16.73
CA GLN A 229 -4.89 12.15 -18.16
C GLN A 229 -4.07 10.88 -18.44
N HIS A 230 -2.98 10.68 -17.71
CA HIS A 230 -2.17 9.48 -17.84
C HIS A 230 -2.89 8.25 -17.27
N GLU A 231 -3.55 8.39 -16.11
CA GLU A 231 -4.29 7.30 -15.46
C GLU A 231 -5.57 6.89 -16.23
N GLU A 232 -6.17 7.80 -16.99
CA GLU A 232 -7.44 7.54 -17.70
C GLU A 232 -7.36 6.34 -18.65
N LYS A 233 -6.22 6.17 -19.32
CA LYS A 233 -5.97 5.00 -20.18
C LYS A 233 -6.00 3.69 -19.39
N PHE A 234 -5.43 3.69 -18.19
CA PHE A 234 -5.39 2.50 -17.33
C PHE A 234 -6.77 2.19 -16.79
N ARG A 235 -7.49 3.22 -16.35
CA ARG A 235 -8.88 3.12 -15.89
C ARG A 235 -9.78 2.48 -16.95
N SER A 236 -9.79 3.04 -18.16
CA SER A 236 -10.58 2.50 -19.28
C SER A 236 -10.20 1.04 -19.55
N ALA A 237 -8.90 0.73 -19.60
CA ALA A 237 -8.45 -0.62 -19.87
C ALA A 237 -8.90 -1.62 -18.78
N VAL A 238 -8.81 -1.27 -17.50
CA VAL A 238 -9.31 -2.11 -16.39
C VAL A 238 -10.80 -2.40 -16.55
N ARG A 239 -11.58 -1.35 -16.82
CA ARG A 239 -13.02 -1.45 -17.02
C ARG A 239 -13.39 -2.33 -18.21
N ASP A 240 -12.76 -2.08 -19.36
CA ASP A 240 -13.02 -2.82 -20.60
C ASP A 240 -12.69 -4.31 -20.44
N VAL A 241 -11.55 -4.63 -19.81
CA VAL A 241 -11.16 -6.03 -19.55
C VAL A 241 -12.12 -6.69 -18.58
N PHE A 242 -12.52 -6.01 -17.49
CA PHE A 242 -13.47 -6.56 -16.52
C PHE A 242 -14.79 -6.94 -17.19
N PHE A 243 -15.43 -5.99 -17.89
CA PHE A 243 -16.74 -6.23 -18.51
C PHE A 243 -16.68 -7.22 -19.67
N TYR A 244 -15.55 -7.33 -20.36
CA TYR A 244 -15.36 -8.38 -21.35
C TYR A 244 -15.30 -9.76 -20.70
N LEU A 245 -14.49 -9.93 -19.64
CA LEU A 245 -14.30 -11.22 -18.99
C LEU A 245 -15.55 -11.76 -18.30
N ILE A 246 -16.41 -10.91 -17.75
CA ILE A 246 -17.69 -11.39 -17.17
C ILE A 246 -18.61 -11.98 -18.24
N GLY A 247 -18.52 -11.48 -19.49
CA GLY A 247 -19.28 -12.00 -20.63
C GLY A 247 -18.65 -13.23 -21.25
N ASP A 248 -17.32 -13.36 -21.19
CA ASP A 248 -16.58 -14.50 -21.71
C ASP A 248 -15.36 -14.85 -20.84
N ILE A 249 -15.58 -15.75 -19.87
CA ILE A 249 -14.53 -16.25 -18.98
C ILE A 249 -13.53 -17.18 -19.68
N SER A 250 -13.77 -17.59 -20.93
CA SER A 250 -12.87 -18.50 -21.66
C SER A 250 -11.51 -17.88 -21.97
N MET A 251 -11.42 -16.54 -21.95
CA MET A 251 -10.17 -15.79 -22.14
C MET A 251 -9.26 -15.79 -20.92
N ILE A 252 -9.71 -16.28 -19.76
CA ILE A 252 -8.89 -16.36 -18.55
C ILE A 252 -7.82 -17.44 -18.74
N GLN A 253 -6.56 -17.01 -18.79
CA GLN A 253 -5.44 -17.92 -19.00
C GLN A 253 -5.07 -18.63 -17.70
N ARG A 254 -5.18 -19.97 -17.72
CA ARG A 254 -4.66 -20.95 -16.73
C ARG A 254 -4.55 -20.44 -15.27
N LYS A 255 -5.68 -20.50 -14.57
CA LYS A 255 -5.75 -20.86 -13.15
C LYS A 255 -6.91 -21.83 -12.96
N GLU A 256 -6.73 -23.09 -13.40
CA GLU A 256 -7.74 -24.17 -13.29
C GLU A 256 -8.32 -24.24 -11.86
N PHE A 257 -7.49 -23.97 -10.85
CA PHE A 257 -7.92 -23.93 -9.46
C PHE A 257 -8.93 -22.81 -9.14
N LEU A 258 -8.81 -21.62 -9.75
CA LEU A 258 -9.78 -20.56 -9.49
C LEU A 258 -11.12 -20.91 -10.12
N ILE A 259 -11.12 -21.57 -11.29
CA ILE A 259 -12.36 -22.05 -11.93
C ILE A 259 -13.05 -23.06 -11.02
N GLU A 260 -12.32 -23.96 -10.36
CA GLU A 260 -12.89 -24.88 -9.38
C GLU A 260 -13.36 -24.16 -8.11
N MET A 261 -12.55 -23.23 -7.58
CA MET A 261 -12.90 -22.45 -6.40
C MET A 261 -14.15 -21.60 -6.60
N TYR A 262 -14.45 -21.21 -7.84
CA TYR A 262 -15.58 -20.36 -8.24
C TYR A 262 -16.66 -21.06 -9.06
N ARG A 263 -16.64 -22.40 -9.19
CA ARG A 263 -17.55 -23.16 -10.08
C ARG A 263 -19.04 -22.84 -9.91
N ASP A 264 -19.47 -22.54 -8.67
CA ASP A 264 -20.85 -22.17 -8.32
C ASP A 264 -20.95 -20.78 -7.68
N LYS A 265 -19.96 -19.92 -7.92
CA LYS A 265 -19.86 -18.60 -7.31
C LYS A 265 -20.06 -17.50 -8.34
N ASP A 266 -20.25 -16.30 -7.82
CA ASP A 266 -20.42 -15.08 -8.58
C ASP A 266 -19.24 -14.80 -9.52
N VAL A 267 -19.53 -14.72 -10.83
CA VAL A 267 -18.54 -14.46 -11.88
C VAL A 267 -17.84 -13.12 -11.69
N ASN A 268 -18.52 -12.11 -11.13
CA ASN A 268 -17.93 -10.80 -10.89
C ASN A 268 -16.78 -10.92 -9.88
N ILE A 269 -17.00 -11.68 -8.79
CA ILE A 269 -15.99 -11.92 -7.76
C ILE A 269 -14.80 -12.71 -8.33
N TYR A 270 -15.07 -13.69 -9.19
CA TYR A 270 -14.01 -14.47 -9.85
C TYR A 270 -13.14 -13.59 -10.73
N VAL A 271 -13.73 -12.78 -11.61
CA VAL A 271 -13.01 -11.88 -12.52
C VAL A 271 -12.21 -10.84 -11.73
N LYS A 272 -12.80 -10.25 -10.70
CA LYS A 272 -12.12 -9.32 -9.78
C LYS A 272 -10.86 -9.91 -9.19
N ASP A 273 -10.97 -11.09 -8.58
CA ASP A 273 -9.84 -11.77 -7.97
C ASP A 273 -8.78 -12.16 -8.98
N TYR A 274 -9.19 -12.66 -10.16
CA TYR A 274 -8.26 -12.99 -11.22
C TYR A 274 -7.46 -11.76 -11.68
N LEU A 275 -8.14 -10.64 -11.93
CA LEU A 275 -7.48 -9.40 -12.36
C LEU A 275 -6.57 -8.82 -11.27
N ALA A 276 -6.96 -8.89 -10.00
CA ALA A 276 -6.13 -8.46 -8.89
C ALA A 276 -4.83 -9.27 -8.76
N LEU A 277 -4.78 -10.50 -9.27
CA LEU A 277 -3.59 -11.35 -9.29
C LEU A 277 -2.70 -11.14 -10.52
N LEU A 278 -3.07 -10.25 -11.46
CA LEU A 278 -2.28 -10.00 -12.65
C LEU A 278 -1.19 -8.97 -12.40
N THR A 279 0.01 -9.26 -12.91
CA THR A 279 1.01 -8.21 -13.13
C THR A 279 0.57 -7.29 -14.26
N GLU A 280 1.03 -6.04 -14.29
CA GLU A 280 0.73 -5.09 -15.37
C GLU A 280 1.06 -5.66 -16.76
N LYS A 281 2.18 -6.38 -16.88
CA LYS A 281 2.59 -7.04 -18.13
C LYS A 281 1.57 -8.08 -18.59
N ASN A 282 1.06 -8.89 -17.67
CA ASN A 282 0.06 -9.92 -18.00
C ASN A 282 -1.31 -9.29 -18.27
N PHE A 283 -1.67 -8.25 -17.54
CA PHE A 283 -2.87 -7.46 -17.80
C PHE A 283 -2.86 -6.88 -19.23
N TRP A 284 -1.76 -6.24 -19.65
CA TRP A 284 -1.66 -5.69 -21.00
C TRP A 284 -1.70 -6.74 -22.11
N ARG A 285 -1.11 -7.93 -21.86
CA ARG A 285 -1.21 -9.06 -22.78
C ARG A 285 -2.65 -9.52 -22.95
N LEU A 286 -3.40 -9.63 -21.86
CA LEU A 286 -4.81 -9.98 -21.88
C LEU A 286 -5.65 -8.91 -22.60
N HIS A 287 -5.46 -7.64 -22.26
CA HIS A 287 -6.11 -6.53 -22.94
C HIS A 287 -5.84 -6.52 -24.46
N ALA A 288 -4.60 -6.77 -24.88
CA ALA A 288 -4.26 -6.87 -26.30
C ALA A 288 -4.92 -8.08 -26.99
N LEU A 289 -5.02 -9.23 -26.30
CA LEU A 289 -5.69 -10.42 -26.82
C LEU A 289 -7.18 -10.15 -27.03
N ILE A 290 -7.86 -9.59 -26.03
CA ILE A 290 -9.28 -9.22 -26.09
C ILE A 290 -9.54 -8.28 -27.26
N ASN A 291 -8.74 -7.22 -27.40
CA ASN A 291 -8.88 -6.27 -28.51
C ASN A 291 -8.69 -6.95 -29.88
N LYS A 292 -7.73 -7.87 -30.01
CA LYS A 292 -7.55 -8.64 -31.25
C LYS A 292 -8.79 -9.47 -31.59
N TYR A 293 -9.40 -10.14 -30.61
CA TYR A 293 -10.66 -10.88 -30.81
C TYR A 293 -11.81 -9.96 -31.23
N LEU A 294 -11.99 -8.83 -30.54
CA LEU A 294 -13.02 -7.85 -30.89
C LEU A 294 -12.86 -7.29 -32.30
N THR A 295 -11.61 -7.06 -32.76
CA THR A 295 -11.35 -6.62 -34.14
C THR A 295 -11.55 -7.70 -35.19
N ALA A 296 -11.39 -8.99 -34.84
CA ALA A 296 -11.59 -10.09 -35.78
C ALA A 296 -13.08 -10.46 -35.96
N CYS A 297 -13.94 -10.09 -35.02
CA CYS A 297 -15.39 -10.31 -35.08
C CYS A 297 -16.17 -9.15 -35.74
N ARG A 298 -15.49 -8.06 -36.13
CA ARG A 298 -16.05 -6.92 -36.88
C ARG A 298 -15.73 -7.05 -38.36
#